data_AF-A0A0R1YLX0-F1
#
_entry.id   AF-A0A0R1YLX0-F1
#
_cell.length_a   1.000
_cell.length_b   1.000
_cell.length_c   1.000
_cell.angle_alpha   90.00
_cell.angle_beta   90.00
_cell.angle_gamma   90.00
#
_symmetry.space_group_name_H-M   'P 1'
#
loop_
_entity.id
_entity.type
_entity.pdbx_description
1 polymer ?
#
loop_
_entity_poly.entity_id
_entity_poly.type
_entity_poly.pdbx_seq_one_letter_code
_entity_poly.pdbx_strand_id
1 'polypeptide(L)'
;MEPTLLLGIDEFTMVLTVEKSKIDDIGSWPLIALDTIKKFVEMTDIKVIFGKQAQLIGKVPQGYTIGYQFGDNPFYFAIAYHPDNVQMGIVIKFSAYSWSYYCHEWTLVHHSPMNIKQFASLTVSDEFHSRLSRIDFTADFQNVDFTVDDLYRHLTDGTWIVQNADGKKNPSGLSAHEVNKIVETFYVGSKKGNTRLFLRVYDKRREQIEQPSFRYEEALSVESWVRLEAVFKGIYAHQITDSLRNELDDDEPSLKAFIASKLLEKYRFVDAETEEYADLTKMLIRVVEDNEFSRLRLESPRDSELIQSIQYLMFNSGLFTAMYKCDALWGHNSGIELLLRMAAVYLRGRHPPDDAIRWVAIHRKEMEKRTLAELFDEIDANQEAMKKETITTPPTANGDSPAPV
;
A
#
# COMPACT_ATOMS: atom_id res chain seq x y z
N MET A 1 0.31 -19.92 -30.41
CA MET A 1 -0.83 -18.97 -30.27
C MET A 1 -0.33 -17.52 -30.39
N GLU A 2 -1.20 -16.52 -30.60
CA GLU A 2 -0.78 -15.10 -30.63
C GLU A 2 -0.38 -14.60 -29.23
N PRO A 3 0.71 -13.81 -29.10
CA PRO A 3 1.12 -13.19 -27.85
C PRO A 3 0.02 -12.26 -27.30
N THR A 4 -0.28 -12.37 -26.01
CA THR A 4 -1.31 -11.56 -25.35
C THR A 4 -0.77 -10.96 -24.05
N LEU A 5 -1.11 -9.70 -23.79
CA LEU A 5 -0.86 -9.01 -22.52
C LEU A 5 -2.18 -8.74 -21.81
N LEU A 6 -2.36 -9.30 -20.61
CA LEU A 6 -3.50 -9.01 -19.74
C LEU A 6 -3.01 -8.24 -18.51
N LEU A 7 -3.72 -7.17 -18.17
CA LEU A 7 -3.42 -6.32 -17.02
C LEU A 7 -4.54 -6.45 -15.98
N GLY A 8 -4.18 -6.47 -14.70
CA GLY A 8 -5.16 -6.69 -13.65
C GLY A 8 -4.63 -6.49 -12.23
N ILE A 9 -5.44 -6.92 -11.28
CA ILE A 9 -5.19 -6.85 -9.84
C ILE A 9 -5.13 -8.28 -9.29
N ASP A 10 -4.10 -8.59 -8.51
CA ASP A 10 -3.99 -9.86 -7.80
C ASP A 10 -4.54 -9.74 -6.38
N GLU A 11 -3.79 -9.16 -5.44
CA GLU A 11 -4.24 -8.91 -4.07
C GLU A 11 -4.43 -7.41 -3.82
N PHE A 12 -5.39 -7.04 -2.97
CA PHE A 12 -5.35 -5.72 -2.35
C PHE A 12 -5.83 -5.76 -0.90
N THR A 13 -5.46 -4.71 -0.17
CA THR A 13 -5.88 -4.52 1.22
C THR A 13 -6.32 -3.07 1.39
N MET A 14 -7.56 -2.87 1.80
CA MET A 14 -8.11 -1.56 2.14
C MET A 14 -8.14 -1.39 3.66
N VAL A 15 -7.98 -0.16 4.14
CA VAL A 15 -8.15 0.20 5.54
C VAL A 15 -9.20 1.30 5.63
N LEU A 16 -10.16 1.12 6.52
CA LEU A 16 -11.13 2.14 6.90
C LEU A 16 -10.69 2.79 8.21
N THR A 17 -10.71 4.11 8.24
CA THR A 17 -10.40 4.91 9.43
C THR A 17 -11.54 5.88 9.69
N VAL A 18 -11.90 6.04 10.95
CA VAL A 18 -12.90 7.02 11.39
C VAL A 18 -12.19 8.24 11.96
N GLU A 19 -12.77 9.42 11.80
CA GLU A 19 -12.24 10.64 12.41
C GLU A 19 -12.18 10.51 13.93
N LYS A 20 -11.07 10.95 14.53
CA LYS A 20 -10.86 10.86 15.99
C LYS A 20 -11.93 11.61 16.79
N SER A 21 -12.49 12.68 16.23
CA SER A 21 -13.58 13.47 16.81
C SER A 21 -14.85 12.66 17.05
N LYS A 22 -15.05 11.57 16.30
CA LYS A 22 -16.21 10.67 16.44
C LYS A 22 -16.00 9.56 17.47
N ILE A 23 -14.85 9.54 18.16
CA ILE A 23 -14.46 8.49 19.11
C ILE A 23 -14.34 9.13 20.51
N ASP A 24 -15.42 8.99 21.29
CA ASP A 24 -15.50 9.58 22.64
C ASP A 24 -14.45 9.00 23.61
N ASP A 25 -14.28 7.67 23.61
CA ASP A 25 -13.28 6.95 24.39
C ASP A 25 -12.92 5.61 23.73
N ILE A 26 -11.82 4.97 24.16
CA ILE A 26 -11.33 3.72 23.56
C ILE A 26 -12.37 2.59 23.67
N GLY A 27 -13.19 2.58 24.72
CA GLY A 27 -14.25 1.59 24.92
C GLY A 27 -15.39 1.67 23.91
N SER A 28 -15.59 2.82 23.24
CA SER A 28 -16.60 2.96 22.18
C SER A 28 -16.12 2.46 20.81
N TRP A 29 -14.80 2.32 20.62
CA TRP A 29 -14.22 1.92 19.33
C TRP A 29 -14.75 0.60 18.78
N PRO A 30 -14.89 -0.50 19.56
CA PRO A 30 -15.45 -1.74 19.02
C PRO A 30 -16.85 -1.57 18.42
N LEU A 31 -17.71 -0.73 19.00
CA LEU A 31 -19.05 -0.46 18.47
C LEU A 31 -18.96 0.34 17.17
N ILE A 32 -18.16 1.42 17.16
CA ILE A 32 -17.91 2.23 15.97
C ILE A 32 -17.32 1.39 14.83
N ALA A 33 -16.41 0.47 15.14
CA ALA A 33 -15.82 -0.43 14.18
C ALA A 33 -16.86 -1.37 13.57
N LEU A 34 -17.76 -1.94 14.38
CA LEU A 34 -18.85 -2.79 13.91
C LEU A 34 -19.84 -2.04 13.02
N ASP A 35 -20.21 -0.81 13.38
CA ASP A 35 -21.11 0.02 12.58
C ASP A 35 -20.47 0.41 11.25
N THR A 36 -19.17 0.75 11.27
CA THR A 36 -18.38 1.02 10.06
C THR A 36 -18.30 -0.20 9.15
N ILE A 37 -18.07 -1.41 9.72
CA ILE A 37 -18.08 -2.66 8.96
C ILE A 37 -19.44 -2.90 8.33
N LYS A 38 -20.52 -2.71 9.09
CA LYS A 38 -21.89 -2.88 8.59
C LYS A 38 -22.14 -1.96 7.41
N LYS A 39 -21.81 -0.66 7.54
CA LYS A 39 -21.95 0.31 6.46
C LYS A 39 -21.15 -0.09 5.22
N PHE A 40 -19.89 -0.47 5.39
CA PHE A 40 -19.04 -0.93 4.28
C PHE A 40 -19.64 -2.16 3.57
N VAL A 41 -20.13 -3.14 4.34
CA VAL A 41 -20.74 -4.35 3.79
C VAL A 41 -22.02 -4.05 3.01
N GLU A 42 -22.82 -3.08 3.46
CA GLU A 42 -24.01 -2.59 2.75
C GLU A 42 -23.62 -1.88 1.45
N MET A 43 -22.60 -1.01 1.47
CA MET A 43 -22.14 -0.30 0.27
C MET A 43 -21.53 -1.23 -0.79
N THR A 44 -20.90 -2.32 -0.36
CA THR A 44 -20.16 -3.24 -1.24
C THR A 44 -20.94 -4.51 -1.59
N ASP A 45 -22.17 -4.67 -1.09
CA ASP A 45 -22.99 -5.87 -1.28
C ASP A 45 -22.25 -7.20 -1.00
N ILE A 46 -21.19 -7.17 -0.18
CA ILE A 46 -20.37 -8.34 0.14
C ILE A 46 -21.20 -9.46 0.75
N LYS A 47 -22.23 -9.10 1.53
CA LYS A 47 -23.14 -10.09 2.12
C LYS A 47 -24.01 -10.78 1.07
N VAL A 48 -24.37 -10.09 -0.01
CA VAL A 48 -25.12 -10.65 -1.14
C VAL A 48 -24.20 -11.56 -1.96
N ILE A 49 -22.99 -11.07 -2.25
CA ILE A 49 -22.03 -11.74 -3.15
C ILE A 49 -21.31 -12.92 -2.50
N PHE A 50 -20.77 -12.75 -1.29
CA PHE A 50 -20.03 -13.82 -0.59
C PHE A 50 -20.90 -14.62 0.39
N GLY A 51 -22.06 -14.08 0.80
CA GLY A 51 -22.98 -14.73 1.73
C GLY A 51 -22.94 -14.18 3.15
N LYS A 52 -23.53 -14.90 4.11
CA LYS A 52 -23.73 -14.39 5.48
C LYS A 52 -22.40 -14.18 6.21
N GLN A 53 -22.33 -13.10 6.98
CA GLN A 53 -21.20 -12.82 7.88
C GLN A 53 -21.05 -13.94 8.93
N ALA A 54 -19.81 -14.36 9.15
CA ALA A 54 -19.40 -15.28 10.20
C ALA A 54 -18.09 -14.80 10.84
N GLN A 55 -17.75 -15.33 12.01
CA GLN A 55 -16.41 -15.15 12.58
C GLN A 55 -15.37 -15.78 11.65
N LEU A 56 -14.23 -15.12 11.45
CA LEU A 56 -13.17 -15.62 10.60
C LEU A 56 -12.57 -16.89 11.21
N ILE A 57 -12.65 -17.99 10.48
CA ILE A 57 -12.07 -19.28 10.89
C ILE A 57 -10.67 -19.35 10.26
N GLY A 58 -9.64 -19.06 11.06
CA GLY A 58 -8.24 -19.15 10.64
C GLY A 58 -7.42 -17.93 10.99
N LYS A 59 -6.47 -17.59 10.11
CA LYS A 59 -5.50 -16.53 10.37
C LYS A 59 -6.10 -15.15 10.14
N VAL A 60 -6.31 -14.41 11.23
CA VAL A 60 -6.66 -12.99 11.20
C VAL A 60 -5.51 -12.18 10.58
N PRO A 61 -5.79 -11.10 9.82
CA PRO A 61 -4.75 -10.19 9.34
C PRO A 61 -3.79 -9.75 10.44
N GLN A 62 -2.51 -9.61 10.09
CA GLN A 62 -1.45 -9.37 11.08
C GLN A 62 -1.70 -8.10 11.89
N GLY A 63 -1.65 -8.23 13.22
CA GLY A 63 -1.87 -7.14 14.17
C GLY A 63 -3.34 -6.87 14.50
N TYR A 64 -4.27 -7.57 13.86
CA TYR A 64 -5.71 -7.52 14.17
C TYR A 64 -6.11 -8.75 14.99
N THR A 65 -7.19 -8.64 15.76
CA THR A 65 -7.62 -9.70 16.71
C THR A 65 -9.05 -10.15 16.51
N ILE A 66 -9.95 -9.26 16.07
CA ILE A 66 -11.34 -9.59 15.77
C ILE A 66 -11.50 -9.57 14.25
N GLY A 67 -11.89 -10.70 13.66
CA GLY A 67 -11.99 -10.88 12.21
C GLY A 67 -13.27 -11.57 11.78
N TYR A 68 -13.77 -11.17 10.61
CA TYR A 68 -14.98 -11.69 9.99
C TYR A 68 -14.68 -12.21 8.59
N GLN A 69 -15.39 -13.28 8.24
CA GLN A 69 -15.51 -13.80 6.88
C GLN A 69 -16.97 -13.76 6.43
N PHE A 70 -17.22 -14.03 5.15
CA PHE A 70 -18.55 -14.04 4.58
C PHE A 70 -18.72 -15.33 3.77
N GLY A 71 -19.80 -16.05 4.06
CA GLY A 71 -20.07 -17.38 3.50
C GLY A 71 -19.05 -18.45 3.89
N ASP A 72 -19.16 -19.58 3.20
CA ASP A 72 -18.22 -20.69 3.24
C ASP A 72 -17.55 -20.79 1.86
N ASN A 73 -16.57 -19.91 1.63
CA ASN A 73 -15.93 -19.73 0.33
C ASN A 73 -14.54 -20.37 0.31
N PRO A 74 -14.08 -20.90 -0.83
CA PRO A 74 -12.78 -21.56 -0.97
C PRO A 74 -11.59 -20.58 -1.02
N PHE A 75 -11.84 -19.29 -0.84
CA PHE A 75 -10.85 -18.22 -0.94
C PHE A 75 -10.71 -17.45 0.36
N TYR A 76 -9.56 -16.81 0.53
CA TYR A 76 -9.32 -15.94 1.66
C TYR A 76 -9.91 -14.54 1.41
N PHE A 77 -10.87 -14.16 2.25
CA PHE A 77 -11.37 -12.80 2.41
C PHE A 77 -11.52 -12.51 3.90
N ALA A 78 -11.14 -11.31 4.34
CA ALA A 78 -11.26 -10.94 5.75
C ALA A 78 -11.58 -9.46 5.96
N ILE A 79 -12.48 -9.18 6.89
CA ILE A 79 -12.67 -7.84 7.48
C ILE A 79 -12.29 -7.94 8.96
N ALA A 80 -11.35 -7.13 9.46
CA ALA A 80 -10.86 -7.25 10.82
C ALA A 80 -10.53 -5.90 11.48
N TYR A 81 -10.63 -5.83 12.80
CA TYR A 81 -10.20 -4.68 13.60
C TYR A 81 -9.50 -5.14 14.89
N HIS A 82 -8.79 -4.23 15.55
CA HIS A 82 -8.23 -4.45 16.88
C HIS A 82 -9.01 -3.62 17.91
N PRO A 83 -9.55 -4.20 19.00
CA PRO A 83 -10.43 -3.51 19.94
C PRO A 83 -9.71 -2.42 20.74
N ASP A 84 -8.40 -2.55 20.96
CA ASP A 84 -7.62 -1.55 21.73
C ASP A 84 -6.71 -0.65 20.88
N ASN A 85 -6.73 -0.79 19.54
CA ASN A 85 -5.82 -0.04 18.66
C ASN A 85 -6.55 0.65 17.52
N VAL A 86 -7.19 1.76 17.87
CA VAL A 86 -7.96 2.62 16.97
C VAL A 86 -7.16 3.07 15.74
N GLN A 87 -5.85 3.32 15.88
CA GLN A 87 -5.01 3.82 14.79
C GLN A 87 -4.85 2.80 13.65
N MET A 88 -5.03 1.50 13.92
CA MET A 88 -5.00 0.46 12.90
C MET A 88 -6.24 0.47 12.01
N GLY A 89 -7.33 1.10 12.45
CA GLY A 89 -8.61 1.11 11.75
C GLY A 89 -9.19 -0.29 11.56
N ILE A 90 -9.95 -0.45 10.49
CA ILE A 90 -10.55 -1.72 10.06
C ILE A 90 -9.88 -2.14 8.76
N VAL A 91 -9.29 -3.32 8.72
CA VAL A 91 -8.66 -3.87 7.53
C VAL A 91 -9.65 -4.73 6.75
N ILE A 92 -9.65 -4.58 5.43
CA ILE A 92 -10.35 -5.43 4.48
C ILE A 92 -9.31 -6.01 3.53
N LYS A 93 -9.22 -7.33 3.48
CA LYS A 93 -8.24 -8.04 2.65
C LYS A 93 -8.93 -8.93 1.63
N PHE A 94 -8.70 -8.64 0.36
CA PHE A 94 -9.08 -9.47 -0.78
C PHE A 94 -7.85 -10.20 -1.30
N SER A 95 -7.88 -11.54 -1.29
CA SER A 95 -6.99 -12.36 -2.12
C SER A 95 -7.40 -12.30 -3.60
N ALA A 96 -6.49 -12.72 -4.50
CA ALA A 96 -6.76 -12.81 -5.94
C ALA A 96 -8.04 -13.56 -6.29
N TYR A 97 -8.27 -14.70 -5.64
CA TYR A 97 -9.48 -15.46 -5.89
C TYR A 97 -10.72 -14.72 -5.37
N SER A 98 -10.69 -14.20 -4.13
CA SER A 98 -11.84 -13.45 -3.60
C SER A 98 -12.18 -12.21 -4.43
N TRP A 99 -11.18 -11.52 -4.98
CA TRP A 99 -11.40 -10.35 -5.82
C TRP A 99 -11.99 -10.73 -7.18
N SER A 100 -11.43 -11.73 -7.85
CA SER A 100 -11.96 -12.23 -9.12
C SER A 100 -13.40 -12.72 -8.99
N TYR A 101 -13.70 -13.44 -7.89
CA TYR A 101 -15.05 -13.91 -7.60
C TYR A 101 -16.00 -12.74 -7.35
N TYR A 102 -15.58 -11.76 -6.54
CA TYR A 102 -16.38 -10.56 -6.28
C TYR A 102 -16.75 -9.81 -7.57
N CYS A 103 -15.77 -9.56 -8.44
CA CYS A 103 -16.02 -8.89 -9.72
C CYS A 103 -17.00 -9.65 -10.61
N HIS A 104 -16.85 -10.98 -10.69
CA HIS A 104 -17.72 -11.84 -11.48
C HIS A 104 -19.16 -11.79 -10.98
N GLU A 105 -19.36 -12.11 -9.70
CA GLU A 105 -20.69 -12.13 -9.08
C GLU A 105 -21.35 -10.75 -9.07
N TRP A 106 -20.59 -9.69 -8.79
CA TRP A 106 -21.11 -8.32 -8.90
C TRP A 106 -21.69 -8.06 -10.29
N THR A 107 -20.98 -8.46 -11.35
CA THR A 107 -21.43 -8.26 -12.73
C THR A 107 -22.71 -9.02 -13.01
N LEU A 108 -22.86 -10.24 -12.47
CA LEU A 108 -24.08 -11.03 -12.61
C LEU A 108 -25.26 -10.41 -11.87
N VAL A 109 -25.05 -9.91 -10.65
CA VAL A 109 -26.10 -9.35 -9.78
C VAL A 109 -26.54 -7.96 -10.21
N HIS A 110 -25.59 -7.10 -10.60
CA HIS A 110 -25.83 -5.68 -10.86
C HIS A 110 -25.86 -5.33 -12.36
N HIS A 111 -25.58 -6.29 -13.25
CA HIS A 111 -25.50 -6.08 -14.69
C HIS A 111 -24.55 -4.94 -15.10
N SER A 112 -23.53 -4.69 -14.28
CA SER A 112 -22.52 -3.66 -14.47
C SER A 112 -21.16 -4.21 -14.08
N PRO A 113 -20.09 -3.99 -14.87
CA PRO A 113 -18.77 -4.49 -14.52
C PRO A 113 -18.27 -3.90 -13.21
N MET A 114 -17.42 -4.65 -12.52
CA MET A 114 -16.71 -4.23 -11.31
C MET A 114 -15.21 -4.36 -11.50
N ASN A 115 -14.49 -3.28 -11.21
CA ASN A 115 -13.04 -3.19 -11.22
C ASN A 115 -12.55 -2.36 -10.02
N ILE A 116 -11.24 -2.21 -9.86
CA ILE A 116 -10.69 -1.55 -8.66
C ILE A 116 -10.99 -0.05 -8.61
N LYS A 117 -11.16 0.60 -9.76
CA LYS A 117 -11.58 2.00 -9.85
C LYS A 117 -13.01 2.15 -9.32
N GLN A 118 -13.94 1.35 -9.83
CA GLN A 118 -15.33 1.34 -9.40
C GLN A 118 -15.45 0.99 -7.92
N PHE A 119 -14.66 0.02 -7.43
CA PHE A 119 -14.62 -0.33 -6.00
C PHE A 119 -14.05 0.81 -5.13
N ALA A 120 -13.00 1.51 -5.59
CA ALA A 120 -12.45 2.65 -4.89
C ALA A 120 -13.45 3.82 -4.80
N SER A 121 -14.25 4.04 -5.84
CA SER A 121 -15.35 5.02 -5.86
C SER A 121 -16.52 4.59 -4.98
N LEU A 122 -16.92 3.32 -5.04
CA LEU A 122 -18.02 2.74 -4.25
C LEU A 122 -17.80 2.87 -2.74
N THR A 123 -16.54 2.92 -2.32
CA THR A 123 -16.14 2.97 -0.90
C THR A 123 -15.91 4.38 -0.36
N VAL A 124 -16.25 5.42 -1.13
CA VAL A 124 -16.23 6.81 -0.67
C VAL A 124 -17.44 7.08 0.23
N SER A 125 -17.22 7.66 1.41
CA SER A 125 -18.24 7.94 2.41
C SER A 125 -17.82 9.06 3.35
N ASP A 126 -18.79 9.80 3.90
CA ASP A 126 -18.56 10.79 4.96
C ASP A 126 -18.46 10.14 6.37
N GLU A 127 -18.83 8.87 6.49
CA GLU A 127 -18.82 8.15 7.77
C GLU A 127 -17.41 7.68 8.14
N PHE A 128 -16.64 7.24 7.14
CA PHE A 128 -15.27 6.76 7.29
C PHE A 128 -14.43 7.13 6.07
N HIS A 129 -13.12 7.25 6.29
CA HIS A 129 -12.14 7.37 5.22
C HIS A 129 -11.60 5.99 4.84
N SER A 130 -11.70 5.63 3.57
CA SER A 130 -11.19 4.38 3.02
C SER A 130 -9.95 4.61 2.16
N ARG A 131 -8.92 3.77 2.32
CA ARG A 131 -7.71 3.81 1.48
C ARG A 131 -7.08 2.44 1.29
N LEU A 132 -6.46 2.21 0.15
CA LEU A 132 -5.62 1.04 -0.06
C LEU A 132 -4.35 1.16 0.80
N SER A 133 -4.03 0.11 1.55
CA SER A 133 -2.75 -0.05 2.26
C SER A 133 -1.78 -0.97 1.52
N ARG A 134 -2.33 -1.81 0.62
CA ARG A 134 -1.62 -2.67 -0.33
C ARG A 134 -2.44 -2.82 -1.60
N ILE A 135 -1.77 -2.85 -2.75
CA ILE A 135 -2.35 -3.30 -4.02
C ILE A 135 -1.27 -3.93 -4.89
N ASP A 136 -1.60 -5.06 -5.49
CA ASP A 136 -0.70 -5.84 -6.33
C ASP A 136 -1.20 -5.78 -7.77
N PHE A 137 -0.44 -5.11 -8.63
CA PHE A 137 -0.73 -5.00 -10.06
C PHE A 137 -0.06 -6.11 -10.83
N THR A 138 -0.78 -6.70 -11.77
CA THR A 138 -0.26 -7.79 -12.61
C THR A 138 -0.20 -7.42 -14.07
N ALA A 139 0.87 -7.85 -14.72
CA ALA A 139 0.98 -7.99 -16.16
C ALA A 139 1.24 -9.46 -16.51
N ASP A 140 0.24 -10.08 -17.15
CA ASP A 140 0.25 -11.46 -17.61
C ASP A 140 0.65 -11.49 -19.08
N PHE A 141 1.85 -12.00 -19.36
CA PHE A 141 2.39 -12.19 -20.70
C PHE A 141 2.16 -13.64 -21.13
N GLN A 142 1.14 -13.87 -21.96
CA GLN A 142 0.73 -15.19 -22.43
C GLN A 142 1.21 -15.43 -23.85
N ASN A 143 1.62 -16.67 -24.15
CA ASN A 143 2.08 -17.10 -25.47
C ASN A 143 3.25 -16.26 -26.02
N VAL A 144 4.12 -15.79 -25.12
CA VAL A 144 5.36 -15.08 -25.43
C VAL A 144 6.53 -16.05 -25.55
N ASP A 145 7.60 -15.59 -26.20
CA ASP A 145 8.81 -16.36 -26.54
C ASP A 145 9.95 -16.23 -25.50
N PHE A 146 9.74 -15.48 -24.43
CA PHE A 146 10.66 -15.38 -23.29
C PHE A 146 10.15 -16.14 -22.06
N THR A 147 11.07 -16.66 -21.25
CA THR A 147 10.79 -17.33 -19.98
C THR A 147 11.26 -16.51 -18.78
N VAL A 148 10.79 -16.86 -17.58
CA VAL A 148 11.25 -16.25 -16.32
C VAL A 148 12.76 -16.37 -16.15
N ASP A 149 13.31 -17.51 -16.57
CA ASP A 149 14.71 -17.87 -16.47
C ASP A 149 15.55 -17.01 -17.42
N ASP A 150 15.06 -16.74 -18.64
CA ASP A 150 15.70 -15.81 -19.58
C ASP A 150 15.77 -14.40 -19.00
N LEU A 151 14.63 -13.89 -18.49
CA LEU A 151 14.55 -12.57 -17.86
C LEU A 151 15.51 -12.44 -16.68
N TYR A 152 15.60 -13.47 -15.83
CA TYR A 152 16.49 -13.46 -14.68
C TYR A 152 17.96 -13.48 -15.10
N ARG A 153 18.33 -14.34 -16.06
CA ARG A 153 19.71 -14.45 -16.55
C ARG A 153 20.21 -13.13 -17.11
N HIS A 154 19.41 -12.48 -17.96
CA HIS A 154 19.73 -11.16 -18.51
C HIS A 154 19.99 -10.10 -17.42
N LEU A 155 19.25 -10.14 -16.31
CA LEU A 155 19.49 -9.22 -15.20
C LEU A 155 20.75 -9.57 -14.39
N THR A 156 21.05 -10.86 -14.24
CA THR A 156 22.19 -11.32 -13.44
C THR A 156 23.53 -11.25 -14.16
N ASP A 157 23.56 -11.45 -15.48
CA ASP A 157 24.76 -11.27 -16.30
C ASP A 157 25.04 -9.81 -16.65
N GLY A 158 24.07 -8.93 -16.36
CA GLY A 158 24.16 -7.48 -16.56
C GLY A 158 23.89 -7.02 -17.98
N THR A 159 23.47 -7.91 -18.88
CA THR A 159 23.02 -7.55 -20.22
C THR A 159 21.77 -6.67 -20.17
N TRP A 160 20.86 -6.93 -19.23
CA TRP A 160 19.74 -6.06 -18.93
C TRP A 160 19.85 -5.39 -17.56
N ILE A 161 19.22 -4.24 -17.44
CA ILE A 161 18.98 -3.54 -16.19
C ILE A 161 17.51 -3.19 -16.05
N VAL A 162 17.07 -3.05 -14.80
CA VAL A 162 15.77 -2.46 -14.47
C VAL A 162 15.97 -0.97 -14.20
N GLN A 163 15.23 -0.10 -14.88
CA GLN A 163 15.20 1.34 -14.67
C GLN A 163 13.82 1.82 -14.22
N ASN A 164 13.78 2.98 -13.57
CA ASN A 164 12.54 3.71 -13.32
C ASN A 164 12.20 4.65 -14.49
N ALA A 165 11.09 5.40 -14.38
CA ALA A 165 10.68 6.34 -15.42
C ALA A 165 11.63 7.52 -15.68
N ASP A 166 12.57 7.78 -14.77
CA ASP A 166 13.61 8.80 -14.93
C ASP A 166 14.89 8.25 -15.57
N GLY A 167 14.88 7.01 -16.05
CA GLY A 167 16.06 6.31 -16.58
C GLY A 167 17.06 5.90 -15.51
N LYS A 168 16.75 6.07 -14.22
CA LYS A 168 17.65 5.68 -13.12
C LYS A 168 17.55 4.19 -12.89
N LYS A 169 18.70 3.52 -12.88
CA LYS A 169 18.81 2.10 -12.51
C LYS A 169 18.19 1.86 -11.15
N ASN A 170 17.33 0.83 -11.05
CA ASN A 170 16.75 0.37 -9.82
C ASN A 170 17.86 -0.21 -8.92
N PRO A 171 18.07 0.32 -7.71
CA PRO A 171 19.16 -0.14 -6.84
C PRO A 171 18.84 -1.43 -6.08
N SER A 172 17.63 -1.98 -6.26
CA SER A 172 17.16 -3.14 -5.53
C SER A 172 17.93 -4.41 -5.91
N GLY A 173 18.27 -5.22 -4.92
CA GLY A 173 18.83 -6.55 -5.15
C GLY A 173 17.81 -7.51 -5.76
N LEU A 174 18.33 -8.56 -6.40
CA LEU A 174 17.57 -9.67 -6.95
C LEU A 174 17.59 -10.86 -5.98
N SER A 175 16.50 -11.63 -5.94
CA SER A 175 16.47 -12.94 -5.28
C SER A 175 15.61 -13.90 -6.08
N ALA A 176 16.07 -15.13 -6.28
CA ALA A 176 15.37 -16.14 -7.08
C ALA A 176 15.09 -17.42 -6.30
N HIS A 177 14.06 -18.15 -6.74
CA HIS A 177 13.78 -19.53 -6.39
C HIS A 177 14.11 -20.41 -7.60
N GLU A 178 15.12 -21.24 -7.44
CA GLU A 178 15.60 -22.17 -8.46
C GLU A 178 15.10 -23.58 -8.17
N VAL A 179 14.58 -24.25 -9.21
CA VAL A 179 14.25 -25.67 -9.17
C VAL A 179 14.94 -26.33 -10.35
N ASN A 180 15.74 -27.37 -10.10
CA ASN A 180 16.51 -28.06 -11.14
C ASN A 180 17.38 -27.13 -12.01
N LYS A 181 17.93 -26.04 -11.41
CA LYS A 181 18.75 -24.99 -12.07
C LYS A 181 17.99 -24.10 -13.06
N ILE A 182 16.66 -24.14 -13.04
CA ILE A 182 15.79 -23.23 -13.80
C ILE A 182 15.15 -22.28 -12.79
N VAL A 183 15.20 -20.99 -13.07
CA VAL A 183 14.53 -19.98 -12.24
C VAL A 183 13.06 -19.91 -12.61
N GLU A 184 12.20 -20.25 -11.65
CA GLU A 184 10.74 -20.25 -11.84
C GLU A 184 10.09 -18.99 -11.25
N THR A 185 10.77 -18.36 -10.31
CA THR A 185 10.32 -17.13 -9.67
C THR A 185 11.53 -16.32 -9.25
N PHE A 186 11.50 -15.01 -9.51
CA PHE A 186 12.45 -14.08 -8.91
C PHE A 186 11.76 -12.80 -8.44
N TYR A 187 12.48 -12.04 -7.63
CA TYR A 187 12.04 -10.78 -7.06
C TYR A 187 13.05 -9.68 -7.39
N VAL A 188 12.53 -8.49 -7.69
CA VAL A 188 13.29 -7.24 -7.73
C VAL A 188 12.89 -6.44 -6.49
N GLY A 189 13.80 -6.38 -5.51
CA GLY A 189 13.51 -5.83 -4.18
C GLY A 189 13.16 -6.88 -3.14
N SER A 190 12.91 -6.42 -1.92
CA SER A 190 12.75 -7.29 -0.75
C SER A 190 11.27 -7.48 -0.40
N LYS A 191 10.89 -8.72 -0.09
CA LYS A 191 9.56 -9.06 0.47
C LYS A 191 9.43 -8.70 1.96
N LYS A 192 10.54 -8.38 2.64
CA LYS A 192 10.56 -8.15 4.11
C LYS A 192 9.69 -6.94 4.51
N GLY A 193 9.23 -6.97 5.77
CA GLY A 193 8.09 -6.18 6.26
C GLY A 193 8.14 -4.66 6.13
N ASN A 194 9.30 -4.05 5.85
CA ASN A 194 9.42 -2.59 5.71
C ASN A 194 9.55 -2.11 4.26
N THR A 195 9.48 -3.02 3.28
CA THR A 195 9.58 -2.66 1.87
C THR A 195 8.21 -2.26 1.32
N ARG A 196 8.14 -1.03 0.76
CA ARG A 196 6.91 -0.43 0.23
C ARG A 196 6.61 -0.80 -1.22
N LEU A 197 7.59 -1.37 -1.91
CA LEU A 197 7.54 -1.67 -3.33
C LEU A 197 8.49 -2.83 -3.67
N PHE A 198 7.99 -3.86 -4.33
CA PHE A 198 8.81 -4.91 -4.94
C PHE A 198 8.09 -5.52 -6.14
N LEU A 199 8.84 -6.12 -7.05
CA LEU A 199 8.32 -6.87 -8.18
C LEU A 199 8.55 -8.35 -7.93
N ARG A 200 7.56 -9.19 -8.22
CA ARG A 200 7.67 -10.63 -8.34
C ARG A 200 7.49 -11.00 -9.82
N VAL A 201 8.38 -11.82 -10.36
CA VAL A 201 8.29 -12.33 -11.73
C VAL A 201 8.30 -13.85 -11.68
N TYR A 202 7.33 -14.51 -12.31
CA TYR A 202 7.20 -15.95 -12.19
C TYR A 202 6.37 -16.61 -13.28
N ASP A 203 6.48 -17.94 -13.39
CA ASP A 203 5.73 -18.75 -14.35
C ASP A 203 4.34 -19.05 -13.77
N LYS A 204 3.35 -18.27 -14.20
CA LYS A 204 1.98 -18.37 -13.69
C LYS A 204 1.27 -19.61 -14.22
N ARG A 205 1.57 -20.03 -15.46
CA ARG A 205 0.99 -21.25 -16.04
C ARG A 205 1.41 -22.44 -15.21
N ARG A 206 2.71 -22.55 -14.89
CA ARG A 206 3.21 -23.63 -14.06
C ARG A 206 2.68 -23.57 -12.63
N GLU A 207 2.63 -22.38 -12.01
CA GLU A 207 1.99 -22.19 -10.69
C GLU A 207 0.57 -22.76 -10.67
N GLN A 208 -0.25 -22.44 -11.68
CA GLN A 208 -1.63 -22.92 -11.77
C GLN A 208 -1.72 -24.42 -12.08
N ILE A 209 -0.79 -24.99 -12.86
CA ILE A 209 -0.76 -26.44 -13.13
C ILE A 209 -0.38 -27.24 -11.87
N GLU A 210 0.62 -26.77 -11.12
CA GLU A 210 1.10 -27.44 -9.90
C GLU A 210 0.16 -27.21 -8.70
N GLN A 211 -0.48 -26.04 -8.63
CA GLN A 211 -1.44 -25.67 -7.60
C GLN A 211 -2.74 -25.16 -8.26
N PRO A 212 -3.59 -26.08 -8.76
CA PRO A 212 -4.84 -25.73 -9.42
C PRO A 212 -5.70 -24.79 -8.58
N SER A 213 -6.04 -23.65 -9.17
CA SER A 213 -6.91 -22.64 -8.57
C SER A 213 -7.88 -22.10 -9.64
N PHE A 214 -8.50 -20.95 -9.38
CA PHE A 214 -9.53 -20.37 -10.22
C PHE A 214 -9.08 -19.99 -11.64
N ARG A 215 -7.76 -20.00 -11.94
CA ARG A 215 -7.20 -19.74 -13.28
C ARG A 215 -6.58 -20.99 -13.92
N TYR A 216 -6.92 -22.18 -13.42
CA TYR A 216 -6.41 -23.45 -13.95
C TYR A 216 -6.78 -23.68 -15.43
N GLU A 217 -8.05 -23.48 -15.79
CA GLU A 217 -8.52 -23.65 -17.17
C GLU A 217 -7.82 -22.69 -18.14
N GLU A 218 -7.59 -21.44 -17.71
CA GLU A 218 -6.83 -20.47 -18.48
C GLU A 218 -5.39 -20.93 -18.70
N ALA A 219 -4.74 -21.48 -17.67
CA ALA A 219 -3.38 -22.01 -17.78
C ALA A 219 -3.26 -23.20 -18.74
N LEU A 220 -4.30 -24.04 -18.84
CA LEU A 220 -4.37 -25.12 -19.84
C LEU A 220 -4.55 -24.59 -21.27
N SER A 221 -5.16 -23.42 -21.43
CA SER A 221 -5.47 -22.83 -22.72
C SER A 221 -4.32 -22.05 -23.37
N VAL A 222 -3.18 -21.90 -22.69
CA VAL A 222 -2.02 -21.12 -23.17
C VAL A 222 -0.73 -21.96 -23.21
N GLU A 223 0.19 -21.59 -24.10
CA GLU A 223 1.48 -22.26 -24.29
C GLU A 223 2.53 -21.81 -23.26
N SER A 224 2.56 -20.52 -22.96
CA SER A 224 3.45 -19.89 -21.96
C SER A 224 2.69 -18.81 -21.19
N TRP A 225 3.12 -18.54 -19.95
CA TRP A 225 2.55 -17.48 -19.14
C TRP A 225 3.54 -16.96 -18.08
N VAL A 226 4.16 -15.84 -18.40
CA VAL A 226 5.03 -15.10 -17.47
C VAL A 226 4.22 -14.00 -16.81
N ARG A 227 4.18 -13.96 -15.48
CA ARG A 227 3.54 -12.87 -14.73
C ARG A 227 4.58 -11.94 -14.13
N LEU A 228 4.38 -10.65 -14.34
CA LEU A 228 4.98 -9.58 -13.54
C LEU A 228 3.94 -9.10 -12.53
N GLU A 229 4.27 -9.13 -11.25
CA GLU A 229 3.42 -8.67 -10.16
C GLU A 229 4.13 -7.61 -9.33
N ALA A 230 3.73 -6.35 -9.49
CA ALA A 230 4.26 -5.23 -8.72
C ALA A 230 3.39 -4.96 -7.50
N VAL A 231 4.00 -5.08 -6.32
CA VAL A 231 3.34 -4.91 -5.04
C VAL A 231 3.60 -3.51 -4.51
N PHE A 232 2.55 -2.71 -4.40
CA PHE A 232 2.59 -1.35 -3.84
C PHE A 232 2.00 -1.35 -2.44
N LYS A 233 2.72 -0.76 -1.46
CA LYS A 233 2.28 -0.69 -0.06
C LYS A 233 2.44 0.71 0.53
N GLY A 234 1.69 0.98 1.59
CA GLY A 234 1.76 2.23 2.33
C GLY A 234 1.52 3.43 1.42
N ILE A 235 2.41 4.43 1.47
CA ILE A 235 2.23 5.69 0.73
C ILE A 235 2.02 5.53 -0.79
N TYR A 236 2.57 4.47 -1.41
CA TYR A 236 2.29 4.20 -2.82
C TYR A 236 0.86 3.69 -3.04
N ALA A 237 0.37 2.80 -2.17
CA ALA A 237 -1.03 2.36 -2.24
C ALA A 237 -2.01 3.51 -1.93
N HIS A 238 -1.61 4.46 -1.08
CA HIS A 238 -2.43 5.65 -0.78
C HIS A 238 -2.55 6.52 -2.03
N GLN A 239 -1.43 6.89 -2.65
CA GLN A 239 -1.43 7.65 -3.90
C GLN A 239 -2.19 6.93 -5.02
N ILE A 240 -2.08 5.60 -5.11
CA ILE A 240 -2.88 4.82 -6.06
C ILE A 240 -4.37 4.96 -5.74
N THR A 241 -4.78 4.98 -4.47
CA THR A 241 -6.18 5.22 -4.09
C THR A 241 -6.65 6.58 -4.61
N ASP A 242 -5.84 7.62 -4.42
CA ASP A 242 -6.17 8.98 -4.83
C ASP A 242 -6.26 9.09 -6.35
N SER A 243 -5.29 8.55 -7.09
CA SER A 243 -5.32 8.54 -8.55
C SER A 243 -6.49 7.72 -9.09
N LEU A 244 -6.78 6.56 -8.49
CA LEU A 244 -7.97 5.80 -8.86
C LEU A 244 -9.22 6.65 -8.69
N ARG A 245 -9.40 7.39 -7.60
CA ARG A 245 -10.62 8.19 -7.40
C ARG A 245 -10.71 9.42 -8.28
N ASN A 246 -9.59 10.13 -8.44
CA ASN A 246 -9.61 11.52 -8.92
C ASN A 246 -9.06 11.71 -10.33
N GLU A 247 -8.27 10.76 -10.85
CA GLU A 247 -7.57 10.92 -12.14
C GLU A 247 -8.09 9.98 -13.23
N LEU A 248 -8.59 8.80 -12.83
CA LEU A 248 -8.92 7.75 -13.78
C LEU A 248 -10.38 7.82 -14.24
N ASP A 249 -10.60 7.66 -15.55
CA ASP A 249 -11.93 7.48 -16.11
C ASP A 249 -12.52 6.09 -15.78
N ASP A 250 -13.85 5.94 -15.91
CA ASP A 250 -14.57 4.73 -15.52
C ASP A 250 -14.51 3.57 -16.55
N ASP A 251 -13.64 3.66 -17.57
CA ASP A 251 -13.49 2.66 -18.61
C ASP A 251 -12.31 1.68 -18.39
N GLU A 252 -12.43 0.49 -18.96
CA GLU A 252 -11.44 -0.58 -18.82
C GLU A 252 -10.09 -0.27 -19.49
N PRO A 253 -10.02 0.29 -20.73
CA PRO A 253 -8.78 0.75 -21.33
C PRO A 253 -7.99 1.72 -20.44
N SER A 254 -8.64 2.72 -19.85
CA SER A 254 -8.01 3.67 -18.92
C SER A 254 -7.38 2.95 -17.73
N LEU A 255 -8.10 2.02 -17.10
CA LEU A 255 -7.55 1.23 -15.99
C LEU A 255 -6.33 0.38 -16.41
N LYS A 256 -6.37 -0.21 -17.61
CA LYS A 256 -5.24 -0.97 -18.17
C LYS A 256 -4.03 -0.06 -18.39
N ALA A 257 -4.23 1.11 -19.02
CA ALA A 257 -3.18 2.10 -19.21
C ALA A 257 -2.59 2.58 -17.87
N PHE A 258 -3.43 2.78 -16.86
CA PHE A 258 -3.01 3.16 -15.51
C PHE A 258 -2.12 2.10 -14.87
N ILE A 259 -2.54 0.83 -14.89
CA ILE A 259 -1.76 -0.29 -14.34
C ILE A 259 -0.41 -0.41 -15.04
N ALA A 260 -0.38 -0.37 -16.38
CA ALA A 260 0.85 -0.40 -17.17
C ALA A 260 1.76 0.80 -16.84
N SER A 261 1.19 2.00 -16.70
CA SER A 261 1.93 3.21 -16.35
C SER A 261 2.61 3.09 -14.99
N LYS A 262 1.92 2.59 -13.95
CA LYS A 262 2.52 2.40 -12.62
C LYS A 262 3.61 1.33 -12.60
N LEU A 263 3.45 0.26 -13.38
CA LEU A 263 4.52 -0.73 -13.60
C LEU A 263 5.75 -0.09 -14.24
N LEU A 264 5.55 0.60 -15.38
CA LEU A 264 6.61 1.28 -16.13
C LEU A 264 7.24 2.44 -15.36
N GLU A 265 6.56 2.99 -14.36
CA GLU A 265 7.16 4.02 -13.51
C GLU A 265 8.35 3.49 -12.70
N LYS A 266 8.31 2.20 -12.33
CA LYS A 266 9.26 1.59 -11.40
C LYS A 266 10.10 0.47 -12.02
N TYR A 267 9.60 -0.17 -13.07
CA TYR A 267 10.13 -1.40 -13.64
C TYR A 267 10.12 -1.36 -15.17
N ARG A 268 11.16 -0.76 -15.75
CA ARG A 268 11.47 -0.85 -17.20
C ARG A 268 12.67 -1.75 -17.38
N PHE A 269 12.51 -2.83 -18.11
CA PHE A 269 13.61 -3.72 -18.48
C PHE A 269 14.25 -3.18 -19.76
N VAL A 270 15.55 -2.91 -19.69
CA VAL A 270 16.33 -2.20 -20.70
C VAL A 270 17.63 -2.94 -20.93
N ASP A 271 18.02 -3.08 -22.18
CA ASP A 271 19.33 -3.58 -22.56
C ASP A 271 20.42 -2.55 -22.20
N ALA A 272 21.44 -2.98 -21.47
CA ALA A 272 22.45 -2.11 -20.89
C ALA A 272 23.44 -1.54 -21.92
N GLU A 273 23.57 -2.18 -23.09
CA GLU A 273 24.49 -1.75 -24.15
C GLU A 273 23.79 -0.84 -25.16
N THR A 274 22.60 -1.23 -25.61
CA THR A 274 21.84 -0.54 -26.65
C THR A 274 20.88 0.51 -26.13
N GLU A 275 20.60 0.51 -24.82
CA GLU A 275 19.54 1.29 -24.17
C GLU A 275 18.13 1.01 -24.72
N GLU A 276 17.96 -0.07 -25.50
CA GLU A 276 16.66 -0.46 -26.01
C GLU A 276 15.78 -1.13 -24.94
N TYR A 277 14.48 -0.84 -25.00
CA TYR A 277 13.51 -1.52 -24.15
C TYR A 277 13.38 -2.99 -24.54
N ALA A 278 13.38 -3.87 -23.53
CA ALA A 278 13.00 -5.27 -23.70
C ALA A 278 11.55 -5.40 -24.17
N ASP A 279 11.19 -6.52 -24.81
CA ASP A 279 9.88 -6.70 -25.42
C ASP A 279 8.73 -6.60 -24.42
N LEU A 280 8.88 -7.14 -23.22
CA LEU A 280 7.89 -6.97 -22.15
C LEU A 280 7.63 -5.49 -21.80
N THR A 281 8.68 -4.66 -21.83
CA THR A 281 8.58 -3.22 -21.58
C THR A 281 7.91 -2.53 -22.77
N LYS A 282 8.28 -2.89 -24.00
CA LYS A 282 7.67 -2.39 -25.24
C LYS A 282 6.17 -2.70 -25.28
N MET A 283 5.75 -3.90 -24.88
CA MET A 283 4.35 -4.29 -24.80
C MET A 283 3.57 -3.43 -23.80
N LEU A 284 4.12 -3.17 -22.61
CA LEU A 284 3.50 -2.28 -21.62
C LEU A 284 3.40 -0.84 -22.13
N ILE A 285 4.44 -0.32 -22.80
CA ILE A 285 4.45 1.04 -23.36
C ILE A 285 3.31 1.22 -24.38
N ARG A 286 3.08 0.20 -25.22
CA ARG A 286 1.98 0.22 -26.20
C ARG A 286 0.60 0.31 -25.56
N VAL A 287 0.41 -0.20 -24.33
CA VAL A 287 -0.88 -0.12 -23.62
C VAL A 287 -1.09 1.25 -22.97
N VAL A 288 -0.02 1.93 -22.56
CA VAL A 288 -0.14 3.28 -21.98
C VAL A 288 -0.59 4.29 -23.03
N GLU A 289 -0.16 4.12 -24.30
CA GLU A 289 -0.43 5.06 -25.38
C GLU A 289 -0.05 6.51 -24.97
N ASP A 290 -0.93 7.49 -25.23
CA ASP A 290 -0.75 8.90 -24.87
C ASP A 290 -1.32 9.25 -23.47
N ASN A 291 -1.67 8.27 -22.65
CA ASN A 291 -2.25 8.52 -21.33
C ASN A 291 -1.19 9.02 -20.34
N GLU A 292 -1.48 10.15 -19.68
CA GLU A 292 -0.64 10.72 -18.63
C GLU A 292 -1.30 10.61 -17.25
N PHE A 293 -0.60 9.97 -16.31
CA PHE A 293 -1.05 9.80 -14.92
C PHE A 293 -0.04 10.39 -13.94
N SER A 294 -0.50 10.83 -12.77
CA SER A 294 0.38 11.39 -11.74
C SER A 294 1.41 10.37 -11.26
N ARG A 295 2.68 10.76 -11.18
CA ARG A 295 3.75 9.85 -10.74
C ARG A 295 3.67 9.54 -9.26
N LEU A 296 3.98 8.30 -8.89
CA LEU A 296 4.10 7.85 -7.51
C LEU A 296 5.37 8.41 -6.86
N ARG A 297 5.18 9.37 -5.96
CA ARG A 297 6.26 10.04 -5.25
C ARG A 297 6.54 9.36 -3.92
N LEU A 298 7.82 9.18 -3.62
CA LEU A 298 8.26 9.07 -2.25
C LEU A 298 9.03 10.35 -2.02
N GLU A 299 8.39 11.33 -1.38
CA GLU A 299 9.13 12.50 -0.93
C GLU A 299 10.28 11.98 -0.07
N SER A 300 11.49 12.41 -0.42
CA SER A 300 12.68 12.12 0.35
C SER A 300 12.78 13.27 1.34
N PRO A 301 12.36 13.13 2.60
CA PRO A 301 12.38 14.21 3.56
C PRO A 301 13.81 14.45 4.08
N ARG A 302 14.84 14.24 3.27
CA ARG A 302 16.24 14.34 3.70
C ARG A 302 16.55 15.74 4.24
N ASP A 303 15.84 16.75 3.75
CA ASP A 303 15.95 18.13 4.24
C ASP A 303 15.18 18.39 5.56
N SER A 304 14.18 17.56 5.90
CA SER A 304 13.39 17.64 7.14
C SER A 304 13.61 16.48 8.11
N GLU A 305 14.61 15.62 7.87
CA GLU A 305 14.85 14.38 8.62
C GLU A 305 15.05 14.63 10.12
N LEU A 306 15.71 15.73 10.51
CA LEU A 306 15.89 16.08 11.92
C LEU A 306 14.58 16.54 12.58
N ILE A 307 13.81 17.42 11.92
CA ILE A 307 12.52 17.90 12.43
C ILE A 307 11.55 16.74 12.57
N GLN A 308 11.45 15.89 11.54
CA GLN A 308 10.62 14.69 11.57
C GLN A 308 11.08 13.69 12.62
N SER A 309 12.39 13.51 12.82
CA SER A 309 12.92 12.64 13.87
C SER A 309 12.55 13.15 15.27
N ILE A 310 12.65 14.46 15.51
CA ILE A 310 12.27 15.08 16.79
C ILE A 310 10.76 14.97 17.00
N GLN A 311 9.95 15.28 15.99
CA GLN A 311 8.50 15.10 16.03
C GLN A 311 8.11 13.64 16.29
N TYR A 312 8.76 12.69 15.62
CA TYR A 312 8.52 11.27 15.83
C TYR A 312 8.85 10.88 17.27
N LEU A 313 9.99 11.31 17.80
CA LEU A 313 10.35 11.07 19.20
C LEU A 313 9.30 11.62 20.17
N MET A 314 8.83 12.85 19.96
CA MET A 314 7.84 13.49 20.84
C MET A 314 6.46 12.82 20.77
N PHE A 315 5.95 12.57 19.56
CA PHE A 315 4.53 12.28 19.37
C PHE A 315 4.24 10.83 18.97
N ASN A 316 5.19 10.13 18.34
CA ASN A 316 4.93 8.85 17.66
C ASN A 316 5.78 7.67 18.18
N SER A 317 6.86 7.92 18.93
CA SER A 317 7.76 6.88 19.43
C SER A 317 7.25 6.17 20.68
N GLY A 318 6.16 6.69 21.28
CA GLY A 318 5.68 6.25 22.59
C GLY A 318 6.47 6.82 23.77
N LEU A 319 7.42 7.75 23.55
CA LEU A 319 8.21 8.39 24.61
C LEU A 319 7.32 9.05 25.67
N PHE A 320 6.34 9.88 25.26
CA PHE A 320 5.44 10.55 26.22
C PHE A 320 4.53 9.55 26.94
N THR A 321 4.11 8.48 26.26
CA THR A 321 3.39 7.38 26.91
C THR A 321 4.25 6.69 27.96
N ALA A 322 5.54 6.46 27.68
CA ALA A 322 6.47 5.89 28.64
C ALA A 322 6.70 6.83 29.82
N MET A 323 6.86 8.14 29.58
CA MET A 323 6.97 9.15 30.63
C MET A 323 5.74 9.18 31.53
N TYR A 324 4.53 9.18 30.95
CA TYR A 324 3.28 9.11 31.69
C TYR A 324 3.19 7.84 32.55
N LYS A 325 3.54 6.67 31.99
CA LYS A 325 3.60 5.42 32.75
C LYS A 325 4.60 5.52 33.90
N CYS A 326 5.76 6.15 33.69
CA CYS A 326 6.74 6.34 34.74
C CYS A 326 6.21 7.21 35.88
N ASP A 327 5.58 8.34 35.55
CA ASP A 327 4.99 9.23 36.55
C ASP A 327 3.85 8.53 37.32
N ALA A 328 3.00 7.76 36.62
CA ALA A 328 1.90 7.03 37.24
C ALA A 328 2.35 5.90 38.18
N LEU A 329 3.48 5.25 37.90
CA LEU A 329 3.97 4.11 38.67
C LEU A 329 4.93 4.50 39.81
N TRP A 330 5.81 5.48 39.58
CA TRP A 330 6.90 5.82 40.50
C TRP A 330 6.84 7.25 41.06
N GLY A 331 5.79 8.00 40.71
CA GLY A 331 5.51 9.33 41.25
C GLY A 331 6.02 10.49 40.40
N HIS A 332 5.57 11.69 40.75
CA HIS A 332 5.79 12.93 39.99
C HIS A 332 7.27 13.16 39.65
N ASN A 333 7.55 13.40 38.36
CA ASN A 333 8.85 13.65 37.74
C ASN A 333 9.68 12.41 37.38
N SER A 334 9.17 11.21 37.60
CA SER A 334 9.82 9.97 37.14
C SER A 334 9.96 9.91 35.62
N GLY A 335 9.02 10.52 34.88
CA GLY A 335 9.12 10.68 33.43
C GLY A 335 10.28 11.60 33.00
N ILE A 336 10.58 12.65 33.77
CA ILE A 336 11.74 13.52 33.53
C ILE A 336 13.05 12.79 33.86
N GLU A 337 13.07 12.05 34.97
CA GLU A 337 14.21 11.21 35.36
C GLU A 337 14.57 10.19 34.27
N LEU A 338 13.57 9.61 33.59
CA LEU A 338 13.77 8.74 32.42
C LEU A 338 14.57 9.46 31.31
N LEU A 339 14.19 10.69 30.95
CA LEU A 339 14.89 11.48 29.92
C LEU A 339 16.34 11.78 30.33
N LEU A 340 16.57 12.18 31.58
CA LEU A 340 17.91 12.46 32.09
C LEU A 340 18.81 11.22 32.02
N ARG A 341 18.28 10.04 32.33
CA ARG A 341 19.01 8.77 32.21
C ARG A 341 19.32 8.43 30.76
N MET A 342 18.40 8.66 29.82
CA MET A 342 18.64 8.47 28.39
C MET A 342 19.73 9.41 27.88
N ALA A 343 19.71 10.68 28.29
CA ALA A 343 20.76 11.65 27.97
C ALA A 343 22.12 11.21 28.52
N ALA A 344 22.18 10.71 29.76
CA ALA A 344 23.40 10.18 30.33
C ALA A 344 23.93 8.95 29.56
N VAL A 345 23.07 8.13 28.95
CA VAL A 345 23.50 7.02 28.07
C VAL A 345 24.08 7.55 26.76
N TYR A 346 23.44 8.54 26.14
CA TYR A 346 23.96 9.20 24.95
C TYR A 346 25.36 9.79 25.17
N LEU A 347 25.55 10.52 26.28
CA LEU A 347 26.83 11.14 26.65
C LEU A 347 27.93 10.12 26.99
N ARG A 348 27.57 8.92 27.47
CA ARG A 348 28.52 7.83 27.78
C ARG A 348 28.96 7.02 26.57
N GLY A 349 28.35 7.28 25.40
CA GLY A 349 28.90 6.88 24.12
C GLY A 349 28.12 5.79 23.39
N ARG A 350 27.77 6.13 22.16
CA ARG A 350 27.93 5.28 20.96
C ARG A 350 28.46 6.17 19.84
N HIS A 351 29.32 5.61 18.98
CA HIS A 351 29.61 6.27 17.71
C HIS A 351 28.27 6.41 16.97
N PRO A 352 27.90 7.62 16.50
CA PRO A 352 26.73 7.76 15.66
C PRO A 352 26.90 6.83 14.44
N PRO A 353 25.84 6.17 13.97
CA PRO A 353 25.91 5.35 12.77
C PRO A 353 26.35 6.21 11.57
N ASP A 354 26.98 5.58 10.58
CA ASP A 354 27.59 6.28 9.44
C ASP A 354 26.60 7.13 8.65
N ASP A 355 25.31 6.78 8.69
CA ASP A 355 24.22 7.54 8.11
C ASP A 355 24.02 8.92 8.77
N ALA A 356 24.02 8.98 10.10
CA ALA A 356 23.89 10.20 10.88
C ALA A 356 25.11 11.12 10.66
N ILE A 357 26.31 10.55 10.58
CA ILE A 357 27.54 11.29 10.27
C ILE A 357 27.44 11.91 8.88
N ARG A 358 27.05 11.11 7.89
CA ARG A 358 26.89 11.56 6.51
C ARG A 358 25.79 12.62 6.38
N TRP A 359 24.67 12.45 7.08
CA TRP A 359 23.58 13.41 7.08
C TRP A 359 24.03 14.76 7.64
N VAL A 360 24.74 14.76 8.78
CA VAL A 360 25.31 15.99 9.35
C VAL A 360 26.28 16.64 8.37
N ALA A 361 27.16 15.87 7.72
CA ALA A 361 28.11 16.42 6.75
C ALA A 361 27.43 17.14 5.58
N ILE A 362 26.28 16.63 5.12
CA ILE A 362 25.52 17.20 3.99
C ILE A 362 24.75 18.46 4.43
N HIS A 363 24.04 18.41 5.55
CA HIS A 363 23.05 19.44 5.93
C HIS A 363 23.56 20.48 6.93
N ARG A 364 24.78 20.31 7.48
CA ARG A 364 25.37 21.19 8.52
C ARG A 364 25.20 22.68 8.23
N LYS A 365 25.63 23.13 7.04
CA LYS A 365 25.64 24.56 6.68
C LYS A 365 24.25 25.18 6.61
N GLU A 366 23.24 24.36 6.34
CA GLU A 366 21.86 24.80 6.23
C GLU A 366 21.20 24.81 7.62
N MET A 367 21.42 23.76 8.41
CA MET A 367 20.93 23.65 9.79
C MET A 367 21.57 24.66 10.76
N GLU A 368 22.85 24.99 10.62
CA GLU A 368 23.53 25.99 11.46
C GLU A 368 22.99 27.42 11.27
N LYS A 369 22.11 27.66 10.28
CA LYS A 369 21.43 28.95 10.09
C LYS A 369 20.28 29.18 11.06
N ARG A 370 19.85 28.15 11.78
CA ARG A 370 18.70 28.18 12.70
C ARG A 370 19.12 27.67 14.06
N THR A 371 18.46 28.15 15.11
CA THR A 371 18.66 27.66 16.47
C THR A 371 17.78 26.45 16.76
N LEU A 372 18.14 25.66 17.78
CA LEU A 372 17.29 24.55 18.24
C LEU A 372 15.92 25.05 18.72
N ALA A 373 15.86 26.24 19.34
CA ALA A 373 14.60 26.83 19.79
C ALA A 373 13.67 27.15 18.62
N GLU A 374 14.18 27.79 17.56
CA GLU A 374 13.42 28.09 16.33
C GLU A 374 12.88 26.81 15.65
N LEU A 375 13.58 25.68 15.83
CA LEU A 375 13.13 24.39 15.33
C LEU A 375 11.96 23.83 16.15
N PHE A 376 11.97 24.00 17.48
CA PHE A 376 10.84 23.62 18.33
C PHE A 376 9.62 24.53 18.11
N ASP A 377 9.83 25.84 17.91
CA ASP A 377 8.75 26.77 17.57
C ASP A 377 8.03 26.35 16.27
N GLU A 378 8.78 25.89 15.26
CA GLU A 378 8.21 25.34 14.02
C GLU A 378 7.44 24.03 14.26
N ILE A 379 7.95 23.14 15.11
CA ILE A 379 7.27 21.90 15.47
C ILE A 379 5.93 22.20 16.14
N ASP A 380 5.90 23.14 17.08
CA ASP A 380 4.70 23.53 17.81
C ASP A 380 3.69 24.21 16.88
N ALA A 381 4.14 25.10 15.99
CA ALA A 381 3.30 25.72 14.98
C ALA A 381 2.65 24.68 14.04
N ASN A 382 3.43 23.67 13.60
CA ASN A 382 2.92 22.57 12.78
C ASN A 382 1.88 21.73 13.53
N GLN A 383 2.09 21.45 14.83
CA GLN A 383 1.10 20.74 15.66
C GLN A 383 -0.18 21.56 15.85
N GLU A 384 -0.09 22.87 16.04
CA GLU A 384 -1.26 23.74 16.13
C GLU A 384 -2.02 23.84 14.80
N ALA A 385 -1.31 23.89 13.66
CA ALA A 385 -1.92 23.88 12.34
C ALA A 385 -2.68 22.57 12.09
N MET A 386 -2.08 21.41 12.39
CA MET A 386 -2.74 20.10 12.30
C MET A 386 -3.97 20.02 13.22
N LYS A 387 -3.91 20.58 14.44
CA LYS A 387 -5.06 20.67 15.34
C LYS A 387 -6.16 21.57 14.77
N LYS A 388 -5.82 22.70 14.15
CA LYS A 388 -6.77 23.64 13.54
C LYS A 388 -7.45 23.06 12.30
N GLU A 389 -6.72 22.37 11.42
CA GLU A 389 -7.31 21.63 10.28
C GLU A 389 -8.28 20.53 10.73
N THR A 390 -8.10 19.99 11.94
CA THR A 390 -9.05 19.04 12.55
C THR A 390 -10.28 19.73 13.17
N ILE A 391 -10.29 21.06 13.31
CA ILE A 391 -11.34 21.84 14.00
C ILE A 391 -12.09 22.78 13.02
N THR A 392 -11.51 23.16 11.88
CA THR A 392 -12.11 24.12 10.93
C THR A 392 -12.42 23.51 9.57
N THR A 393 -13.40 22.61 9.53
CA THR A 393 -14.31 22.48 8.37
C THR A 393 -15.69 22.01 8.84
N PRO A 394 -16.58 22.90 9.30
CA PRO A 394 -18.01 22.64 9.22
C PRO A 394 -18.45 22.80 7.77
N PRO A 395 -19.26 21.89 7.19
CA PRO A 395 -19.95 22.19 5.94
C PRO A 395 -20.91 23.35 6.20
N THR A 396 -20.76 24.45 5.45
CA THR A 396 -21.80 25.47 5.34
C THR A 396 -23.02 24.85 4.67
N ALA A 397 -24.01 24.47 5.46
CA ALA A 397 -25.34 24.15 4.97
C ALA A 397 -26.03 25.45 4.54
N ASN A 398 -25.86 25.84 3.26
CA ASN A 398 -26.81 26.73 2.60
C ASN A 398 -27.85 25.86 1.90
N GLY A 399 -29.00 25.72 2.55
CA GLY A 399 -30.17 25.03 2.03
C GLY A 399 -31.39 25.58 2.74
N ASP A 400 -31.82 26.77 2.33
CA ASP A 400 -33.12 27.34 2.68
C ASP A 400 -34.23 26.31 2.38
N SER A 401 -35.06 26.05 3.38
CA SER A 401 -36.42 25.55 3.16
C SER A 401 -37.34 26.20 4.18
N PRO A 402 -38.49 26.73 3.73
CA PRO A 402 -39.35 27.57 4.54
C PRO A 402 -40.13 26.75 5.57
N ALA A 403 -40.38 27.37 6.72
CA ALA A 403 -41.25 26.84 7.76
C ALA A 403 -42.71 26.69 7.24
N PRO A 404 -43.46 25.68 7.69
CA PRO A 404 -44.80 25.43 7.21
C PRO A 404 -45.81 26.43 7.81
N VAL A 405 -46.57 27.08 6.93
CA VAL A 405 -48.02 27.30 7.06
C VAL A 405 -48.67 26.88 5.76
#